data_AF-A0A7G2RQ90-F1
#
_entry.id   AF-A0A7G2RQ90-F1
#
_cell.length_a   1.000
_cell.length_b   1.000
_cell.length_c   1.000
_cell.angle_alpha   90.00
_cell.angle_beta   90.00
_cell.angle_gamma   90.00
#
_symmetry.space_group_name_H-M   'P 1'
#
loop_
_entity.id
_entity.type
_entity.pdbx_description
1 polymer ?
#
loop_
_entity_poly.entity_id
_entity_poly.type
_entity_poly.pdbx_seq_one_letter_code
_entity_poly.pdbx_strand_id
1 'polypeptide(L)'
;MEQLVYINDEHKRIIEDYMTFVQKEVYEVTETAKCGKFGDFQELLHDIKQYHNDFFDIAIKESGVGEWIFSIPNLCMFMVMGFFAGLKTEENEDLIESHANEIHEMTMNTVAVLSDFLKDMEVIINESQC
;
A
#
# COMPACT_ATOMS: atom_id res chain seq x y z
N MET A 1 6.98 10.38 -13.64
CA MET A 1 6.76 9.76 -12.32
C MET A 1 6.99 10.83 -11.29
N GLU A 2 5.92 11.30 -10.65
CA GLU A 2 6.06 12.10 -9.45
C GLU A 2 6.62 11.22 -8.33
N GLN A 3 7.53 11.80 -7.56
CA GLN A 3 8.09 11.17 -6.38
C GLN A 3 6.99 11.13 -5.31
N LEU A 4 6.80 9.97 -4.68
CA LEU A 4 5.90 9.85 -3.53
C LEU A 4 6.37 10.76 -2.39
N VAL A 5 5.39 11.33 -1.67
CA VAL A 5 5.65 12.14 -0.48
C VAL A 5 5.86 11.20 0.72
N TYR A 6 6.88 11.49 1.52
CA TYR A 6 7.18 10.73 2.73
C TYR A 6 7.50 11.67 3.88
N ILE A 7 7.23 11.24 5.12
CA ILE A 7 7.59 12.01 6.32
C ILE A 7 9.10 12.02 6.54
N ASN A 8 9.74 10.85 6.45
CA ASN A 8 11.17 10.66 6.61
C ASN A 8 11.62 9.37 5.89
N ASP A 9 12.91 9.05 5.98
CA ASP A 9 13.51 7.87 5.33
C ASP A 9 12.95 6.54 5.87
N GLU A 10 12.52 6.50 7.13
CA GLU A 10 11.90 5.32 7.73
C GLU A 10 10.51 5.06 7.14
N HIS A 11 9.66 6.09 7.08
CA HIS A 11 8.36 6.01 6.41
C HIS A 11 8.53 5.58 4.94
N LYS A 12 9.49 6.18 4.24
CA LYS A 12 9.82 5.82 2.87
C LYS A 12 10.13 4.33 2.74
N ARG A 13 11.03 3.82 3.57
CA ARG A 13 11.42 2.40 3.54
C ARG A 13 10.21 1.48 3.75
N ILE A 14 9.38 1.76 4.76
CA ILE A 14 8.19 0.94 5.06
C ILE A 14 7.25 0.87 3.85
N ILE A 15 6.97 2.03 3.23
CA ILE A 15 6.06 2.12 2.08
C ILE A 15 6.65 1.49 0.82
N GLU A 16 7.93 1.70 0.53
CA GLU A 16 8.60 1.12 -0.64
C GLU A 16 8.74 -0.40 -0.53
N ASP A 17 9.06 -0.93 0.66
CA ASP A 17 9.12 -2.37 0.92
C ASP A 17 7.73 -3.01 0.68
N TYR A 18 6.67 -2.41 1.22
CA TYR A 18 5.29 -2.86 1.01
C TYR A 18 4.87 -2.84 -0.46
N MET A 19 5.06 -1.72 -1.17
CA MET A 19 4.69 -1.63 -2.59
C MET A 19 5.48 -2.59 -3.47
N THR A 20 6.75 -2.86 -3.14
CA THR A 20 7.56 -3.83 -3.86
C THR A 20 7.00 -5.24 -3.69
N PHE A 21 6.62 -5.60 -2.47
CA PHE A 21 5.95 -6.85 -2.18
C PHE A 21 4.64 -6.99 -2.97
N VAL A 22 3.75 -5.99 -2.88
CA VAL A 22 2.45 -6.03 -3.59
C VAL A 22 2.63 -6.21 -5.10
N GLN A 23 3.56 -5.47 -5.70
CA GLN A 23 3.84 -5.59 -7.14
C GLN A 23 4.35 -6.98 -7.50
N LYS A 24 5.17 -7.60 -6.65
CA LYS A 24 5.68 -8.96 -6.86
C LYS A 24 4.55 -9.99 -6.85
N GLU A 25 3.68 -9.96 -5.84
CA GLU A 25 2.55 -10.89 -5.74
C GLU A 25 1.60 -10.76 -6.95
N VAL A 26 1.29 -9.53 -7.36
CA VAL A 26 0.44 -9.32 -8.53
C VAL A 26 1.14 -9.73 -9.83
N TYR A 27 2.44 -9.52 -9.94
CA TYR A 27 3.22 -10.00 -11.08
C TYR A 27 3.12 -11.53 -11.21
N GLU A 28 3.35 -12.28 -10.13
CA GLU A 28 3.29 -13.74 -10.12
C GLU A 28 1.90 -14.27 -10.51
N VAL A 29 0.82 -13.66 -10.01
CA VAL A 29 -0.55 -14.00 -10.42
C VAL A 29 -0.79 -13.68 -11.90
N THR A 30 -0.28 -12.54 -12.38
CA THR A 30 -0.53 -12.08 -13.75
C THR A 30 0.36 -12.71 -14.81
N GLU A 31 1.48 -13.36 -14.46
CA GLU A 31 2.27 -14.17 -15.39
C GLU A 31 1.46 -15.32 -15.97
N THR A 32 0.51 -15.85 -15.20
CA THR A 32 -0.43 -16.89 -15.66
C THR A 32 -1.64 -16.32 -16.40
N ALA A 33 -1.89 -15.01 -16.27
CA ALA A 33 -3.01 -14.31 -16.88
C ALA A 33 -2.64 -13.76 -18.27
N LYS A 34 -3.66 -13.42 -19.07
CA LYS A 34 -3.49 -12.84 -20.41
C LYS A 34 -2.51 -11.64 -20.41
N CYS A 35 -1.73 -11.51 -21.49
CA CYS A 35 -0.80 -10.40 -21.71
C CYS A 35 -1.46 -9.03 -21.42
N GLY A 36 -0.82 -8.21 -20.58
CA GLY A 36 -1.21 -6.82 -20.31
C GLY A 36 -1.79 -6.55 -18.92
N LYS A 37 -2.25 -7.58 -18.18
CA LYS A 37 -2.91 -7.39 -16.88
C LYS A 37 -2.03 -6.76 -15.80
N PHE A 38 -0.74 -7.08 -15.79
CA PHE A 38 0.21 -6.39 -14.91
C PHE A 38 0.31 -4.89 -15.22
N GLY A 39 0.21 -4.50 -16.50
CA GLY A 39 0.18 -3.11 -16.92
C GLY A 39 -1.04 -2.38 -16.38
N ASP A 40 -2.24 -2.96 -16.53
CA ASP A 40 -3.48 -2.44 -15.94
C ASP A 40 -3.33 -2.20 -14.42
N PHE A 41 -2.69 -3.14 -13.72
CA PHE A 41 -2.43 -3.00 -12.29
C PHE A 41 -1.48 -1.84 -11.97
N GLN A 42 -0.43 -1.63 -12.77
CA GLN A 42 0.52 -0.52 -12.57
C GLN A 42 -0.15 0.84 -12.74
N GLU A 43 -1.13 0.96 -13.64
CA GLU A 43 -1.96 2.17 -13.78
C GLU A 43 -2.80 2.41 -12.51
N LEU A 44 -3.46 1.39 -11.98
CA LEU A 44 -4.23 1.53 -10.73
C LEU A 44 -3.33 1.88 -9.52
N LEU A 45 -2.13 1.29 -9.45
CA LEU A 45 -1.15 1.64 -8.42
C LEU A 45 -0.67 3.09 -8.56
N HIS A 46 -0.57 3.60 -9.79
CA HIS A 46 -0.25 5.01 -10.02
C HIS A 46 -1.33 5.94 -9.47
N ASP A 47 -2.61 5.61 -9.68
CA ASP A 47 -3.73 6.39 -9.14
C ASP A 47 -3.72 6.44 -7.61
N ILE A 48 -3.38 5.32 -6.95
CA ILE A 48 -3.23 5.29 -5.47
C ILE A 48 -2.09 6.20 -5.00
N LYS A 49 -0.95 6.19 -5.70
CA LYS A 49 0.19 7.05 -5.37
C LYS A 49 -0.18 8.53 -5.53
N GLN A 50 -0.93 8.86 -6.58
CA GLN A 50 -1.42 10.21 -6.79
C GLN A 50 -2.39 10.62 -5.67
N TYR A 51 -3.37 9.77 -5.34
CA TYR A 51 -4.29 10.01 -4.22
C TYR A 51 -3.55 10.27 -2.91
N HIS A 52 -2.53 9.46 -2.60
CA HIS A 52 -1.69 9.64 -1.42
C HIS A 52 -1.00 11.00 -1.41
N ASN A 53 -0.37 11.39 -2.52
CA ASN A 53 0.30 12.68 -2.62
C ASN A 53 -0.68 13.86 -2.47
N ASP A 54 -1.81 13.81 -3.18
CA ASP A 54 -2.83 14.87 -3.17
C ASP A 54 -3.47 15.02 -1.78
N PHE A 55 -3.60 13.93 -1.03
CA PHE A 55 -4.17 13.95 0.32
C PHE A 55 -3.23 14.55 1.38
N PHE A 56 -1.91 14.58 1.15
CA PHE A 56 -0.93 15.02 2.15
C PHE A 56 -1.19 16.43 2.68
N ASP A 57 -1.42 17.39 1.78
CA ASP A 57 -1.63 18.79 2.15
C ASP A 57 -2.90 19.01 2.99
N ILE A 58 -3.91 18.16 2.80
CA ILE A 58 -5.16 18.19 3.57
C ILE A 58 -4.91 17.53 4.93
N ALA A 59 -4.27 16.36 4.93
CA ALA A 59 -3.98 15.59 6.12
C ALA A 59 -3.15 16.37 7.15
N ILE A 60 -2.15 17.13 6.72
CA ILE A 60 -1.33 17.96 7.61
C ILE A 60 -2.13 19.11 8.24
N LYS A 61 -3.08 19.70 7.51
CA LYS A 61 -3.87 20.85 8.00
C LYS A 61 -4.98 20.46 8.96
N GLU A 62 -5.55 19.27 8.77
CA GLU A 62 -6.78 18.84 9.46
C GLU A 62 -6.53 17.71 10.47
N SER A 63 -5.28 17.50 10.89
CA SER A 63 -4.89 16.40 11.79
C SER A 63 -5.23 15.00 11.24
N GLY A 64 -5.28 14.86 9.90
CA GLY A 64 -5.55 13.62 9.17
C GLY A 64 -4.31 12.78 8.83
N VAL A 65 -3.15 13.09 9.43
CA VAL A 65 -1.87 12.42 9.12
C VAL A 65 -1.95 10.90 9.35
N GLY A 66 -2.70 10.46 10.36
CA GLY A 66 -2.95 9.03 10.58
C GLY A 66 -3.64 8.37 9.38
N GLU A 67 -4.73 8.94 8.89
CA GLU A 67 -5.45 8.44 7.71
C GLU A 67 -4.54 8.42 6.48
N TRP A 68 -3.73 9.47 6.31
CA TRP A 68 -2.79 9.58 5.21
C TRP A 68 -1.70 8.51 5.25
N ILE A 69 -1.10 8.24 6.42
CA ILE A 69 -0.08 7.20 6.60
C ILE A 69 -0.60 5.83 6.18
N PHE A 70 -1.85 5.50 6.52
CA PHE A 70 -2.42 4.18 6.21
C PHE A 70 -3.03 4.09 4.80
N SER A 71 -3.06 5.19 4.04
CA SER A 71 -3.77 5.22 2.74
C SER A 71 -3.19 4.23 1.72
N ILE A 72 -1.86 4.18 1.55
CA ILE A 72 -1.23 3.23 0.60
C ILE A 72 -1.54 1.78 0.97
N PRO A 73 -1.22 1.26 2.18
CA PRO A 73 -1.47 -0.14 2.49
C PRO A 73 -2.95 -0.52 2.40
N ASN A 74 -3.86 0.34 2.87
CA ASN A 74 -5.28 0.05 2.83
C ASN A 74 -5.83 0.04 1.40
N LEU A 75 -5.54 1.08 0.61
CA LEU A 75 -6.05 1.18 -0.76
C LEU A 75 -5.44 0.10 -1.66
N CYS A 76 -4.15 -0.20 -1.50
CA CYS A 76 -3.50 -1.28 -2.25
C CYS A 76 -4.14 -2.63 -1.94
N MET A 77 -4.38 -2.96 -0.66
CA MET A 77 -5.03 -4.21 -0.29
C MET A 77 -6.39 -4.34 -0.98
N PHE A 78 -7.28 -3.34 -0.86
CA PHE A 78 -8.61 -3.42 -1.48
C PHE A 78 -8.55 -3.49 -3.00
N MET A 79 -7.65 -2.71 -3.62
CA MET A 79 -7.41 -2.76 -5.07
C MET A 79 -6.98 -4.17 -5.50
N VAL A 80 -5.99 -4.76 -4.83
CA VAL A 80 -5.45 -6.08 -5.16
C VAL A 80 -6.51 -7.16 -4.98
N MET A 81 -7.29 -7.11 -3.89
CA MET A 81 -8.38 -8.08 -3.66
C MET A 81 -9.43 -8.01 -4.77
N GLY A 82 -9.83 -6.81 -5.19
CA GLY A 82 -10.74 -6.61 -6.32
C GLY A 82 -10.14 -7.08 -7.65
N PHE A 83 -8.87 -6.81 -7.87
CA PHE A 83 -8.13 -7.23 -9.07
C PHE A 83 -8.02 -8.76 -9.17
N PHE A 84 -7.65 -9.41 -8.06
CA PHE A 84 -7.60 -10.87 -7.93
C PHE A 84 -8.96 -11.52 -8.13
N ALA A 85 -10.02 -10.97 -7.54
CA ALA A 85 -11.37 -11.45 -7.78
C ALA A 85 -11.77 -11.40 -9.27
N GLY A 86 -11.31 -10.38 -10.01
CA GLY A 86 -11.52 -10.26 -11.45
C GLY A 86 -10.67 -11.19 -12.32
N LEU A 87 -9.55 -11.70 -11.79
CA LEU A 87 -8.66 -12.65 -12.47
C LEU A 87 -8.98 -14.12 -12.17
N LYS A 88 -9.78 -14.37 -11.13
CA LYS A 88 -10.05 -15.73 -10.63
C LYS A 88 -10.83 -16.57 -11.62
N THR A 89 -10.33 -17.79 -11.84
CA THR A 89 -10.96 -18.88 -12.58
C THR A 89 -10.91 -20.15 -11.74
N GLU A 90 -11.67 -21.18 -12.12
CA GLU A 90 -11.60 -22.48 -11.44
C GLU A 90 -10.21 -23.14 -11.52
N GLU A 91 -9.40 -22.78 -12.53
CA GLU A 91 -8.07 -23.37 -12.75
C GLU A 91 -6.97 -22.73 -11.89
N ASN A 92 -7.14 -21.47 -11.47
CA ASN A 92 -6.13 -20.71 -10.73
C ASN A 92 -6.60 -20.23 -9.35
N GLU A 93 -7.74 -20.74 -8.86
CA GLU A 93 -8.34 -20.35 -7.58
C GLU A 93 -7.36 -20.50 -6.40
N ASP A 94 -6.76 -21.68 -6.24
CA ASP A 94 -5.80 -21.94 -5.14
C ASP A 94 -4.59 -21.00 -5.18
N LEU A 95 -4.10 -20.69 -6.39
CA LEU A 95 -2.98 -19.76 -6.58
C LEU A 95 -3.38 -18.35 -6.11
N ILE A 96 -4.52 -17.85 -6.60
CA ILE A 96 -5.00 -16.51 -6.25
C ILE A 96 -5.31 -16.40 -4.76
N GLU A 97 -5.93 -17.42 -4.15
CA GLU A 97 -6.23 -17.40 -2.72
C GLU A 97 -4.95 -17.39 -1.87
N SER A 98 -3.92 -18.13 -2.27
CA SER A 98 -2.61 -18.08 -1.61
C SER A 98 -2.03 -16.67 -1.62
N HIS A 99 -1.94 -16.03 -2.80
CA HIS A 99 -1.40 -14.67 -2.92
C HIS A 99 -2.29 -13.62 -2.24
N ALA A 100 -3.61 -13.81 -2.22
CA ALA A 100 -4.53 -12.92 -1.49
C ALA A 100 -4.22 -12.95 0.02
N ASN A 101 -3.98 -14.13 0.59
CA ASN A 101 -3.64 -14.27 2.00
C ASN A 101 -2.30 -13.59 2.33
N GLU A 102 -1.29 -13.75 1.48
CA GLU A 102 0.02 -13.10 1.62
C GLU A 102 -0.10 -11.55 1.60
N ILE A 103 -0.91 -11.01 0.68
CA ILE A 103 -1.23 -9.58 0.62
C ILE A 103 -1.91 -9.10 1.89
N HIS A 104 -2.89 -9.85 2.40
CA HIS A 104 -3.60 -9.50 3.62
C HIS A 104 -2.66 -9.48 4.83
N GLU A 105 -1.84 -10.53 5.00
CA GLU A 105 -0.87 -10.61 6.10
C GLU A 105 0.16 -9.48 6.04
N MET A 106 0.77 -9.24 4.87
CA MET A 106 1.74 -8.16 4.71
C MET A 106 1.12 -6.78 4.95
N THR A 107 -0.14 -6.58 4.53
CA THR A 107 -0.86 -5.33 4.80
C THR A 107 -1.05 -5.12 6.30
N MET A 108 -1.50 -6.14 7.03
CA MET A 108 -1.69 -6.04 8.48
C MET A 108 -0.37 -5.79 9.22
N ASN A 109 0.71 -6.45 8.81
CA ASN A 109 2.05 -6.21 9.36
C ASN A 109 2.52 -4.78 9.08
N THR A 110 2.29 -4.26 7.87
CA THR A 110 2.65 -2.89 7.49
C THR A 110 1.85 -1.87 8.29
N VAL A 111 0.55 -2.08 8.47
CA VAL A 111 -0.30 -1.21 9.31
C VAL A 111 0.16 -1.21 10.76
N ALA A 112 0.57 -2.36 11.31
CA ALA A 112 1.12 -2.42 12.66
C ALA A 112 2.41 -1.61 12.79
N VAL A 113 3.36 -1.79 11.87
CA VAL A 113 4.62 -1.03 11.83
C VAL A 113 4.37 0.48 11.70
N LEU A 114 3.46 0.88 10.80
CA LEU A 114 3.08 2.28 10.63
C LEU A 114 2.37 2.87 11.87
N SER A 115 1.61 2.04 12.59
CA SER A 115 0.97 2.47 13.84
C SER A 115 1.99 2.75 14.93
N ASP A 116 3.04 1.94 15.04
CA ASP A 116 4.12 2.19 15.98
C ASP A 116 4.97 3.39 15.56
N PHE A 117 5.28 3.52 14.27
CA PHE A 117 5.92 4.70 13.70
C PHE A 117 5.16 6.01 14.01
N LEU A 118 3.83 6.00 13.89
CA LEU A 118 3.00 7.16 14.21
C LEU A 118 3.08 7.53 15.70
N LYS A 119 3.03 6.55 16.61
CA LYS A 119 3.19 6.80 18.06
C LYS A 119 4.55 7.40 18.38
N ASP A 120 5.62 6.89 17.78
CA ASP A 120 6.98 7.37 18.02
C ASP A 120 7.12 8.84 17.58
N MET A 121 6.50 9.22 16.46
CA MET A 121 6.45 10.63 16.04
C MET A 121 5.69 11.52 17.03
N GLU A 122 4.55 11.07 17.55
CA GLU A 122 3.79 11.83 18.56
C GLU A 122 4.59 12.04 19.85
N VAL A 123 5.33 11.03 20.30
CA VAL A 123 6.22 11.14 21.47
C VAL A 123 7.30 12.19 21.22
N ILE A 124 7.99 12.13 20.08
CA ILE A 124 9.06 13.08 19.75
C ILE A 124 8.52 14.52 19.71
N ILE A 125 7.34 14.74 19.14
CA ILE A 125 6.73 16.08 19.07
C ILE A 125 6.43 16.62 20.49
N ASN A 126 5.90 15.78 21.37
CA ASN A 126 5.54 16.18 22.73
C ASN A 126 6.79 16.45 23.60
N GLU A 127 7.86 15.67 23.44
CA GLU A 127 9.12 15.90 24.16
C GLU A 127 9.86 17.15 23.65
N SER A 128 9.73 17.49 22.37
CA SER A 128 10.35 18.68 21.77
C SER A 128 9.70 20.01 22.18
N GLN A 129 8.53 19.96 22.82
CA GLN A 129 7.77 21.13 23.28
C GLN A 129 7.96 21.43 24.79
N CYS A 130 8.70 20.58 25.52
CA CYS A 130 9.09 20.79 26.93
C CYS A 130 10.48 21.40 27.05
#